data_AF-A0A4Q2A5C2-F1
#
_entry.id   AF-A0A4Q2A5C2-F1
#
_cell.length_a   1.000
_cell.length_b   1.000
_cell.length_c   1.000
_cell.angle_alpha   90.00
_cell.angle_beta   90.00
_cell.angle_gamma   90.00
#
_symmetry.space_group_name_H-M   'P 1'
#
loop_
_entity.id
_entity.type
_entity.pdbx_description
1 polymer ?
#
loop_
_entity_poly.entity_id
_entity_poly.type
_entity_poly.pdbx_seq_one_letter_code
_entity_poly.pdbx_strand_id
1 'polypeptide(L)'
;MFSSTLSAPATIATGLATQLGGGTAWTCLAILAVAGLLIAAASTVRLVMATIRRYERGRSARIMQMRHPHCHVKRLANGQWLLIDKDTGTVYIPPRLSHPPINEWI
;
A
#
# COMPACT_ATOMS: atom_id res chain seq x y z
N MET A 1 -39.05 23.98 43.47
CA MET A 1 -39.37 23.36 42.17
C MET A 1 -38.07 22.87 41.52
N PHE A 2 -37.59 21.65 41.82
CA PHE A 2 -36.30 21.12 41.32
C PHE A 2 -36.31 19.59 41.15
N SER A 3 -37.44 19.00 40.71
CA SER A 3 -37.54 17.54 40.59
C SER A 3 -37.80 17.02 39.17
N SER A 4 -37.77 17.89 38.14
CA SER A 4 -38.22 17.51 36.80
C SER A 4 -37.11 17.26 35.77
N THR A 5 -35.83 17.36 36.12
CA THR A 5 -34.71 17.23 35.15
C THR A 5 -33.96 15.90 35.19
N LEU A 6 -34.27 15.01 36.14
CA LEU A 6 -33.56 13.72 36.30
C LEU A 6 -34.23 12.53 35.62
N SER A 7 -35.48 12.65 35.15
CA SER A 7 -36.18 11.52 34.50
C SER A 7 -35.82 11.34 33.02
N ALA A 8 -35.50 12.43 32.31
CA ALA A 8 -35.13 12.39 30.90
C ALA A 8 -33.85 11.58 30.58
N PRO A 9 -32.73 11.70 31.32
CA PRO A 9 -31.55 10.89 31.05
C PRO A 9 -31.74 9.42 31.42
N ALA A 10 -32.64 9.11 32.37
CA ALA A 10 -32.92 7.73 32.77
C ALA A 10 -33.64 6.96 31.65
N THR A 11 -34.58 7.60 30.94
CA THR A 11 -35.30 6.98 29.80
C THR A 11 -34.39 6.79 28.59
N ILE A 12 -33.46 7.73 28.35
CA ILE A 12 -32.46 7.62 27.28
C ILE A 12 -31.43 6.53 27.63
N ALA A 13 -30.97 6.48 28.88
CA ALA A 13 -30.04 5.45 29.36
C ALA A 13 -30.68 4.05 29.37
N THR A 14 -31.96 3.92 29.72
CA THR A 14 -32.68 2.63 29.62
C THR A 14 -33.00 2.25 28.18
N GLY A 15 -33.30 3.21 27.29
CA GLY A 15 -33.44 2.97 25.85
C GLY A 15 -32.14 2.51 25.19
N LEU A 16 -31.01 3.12 25.56
CA LEU A 16 -29.69 2.67 25.14
C LEU A 16 -29.32 1.33 25.77
N ALA A 17 -29.62 1.09 27.05
CA ALA A 17 -29.35 -0.19 27.72
C ALA A 17 -30.21 -1.34 27.15
N THR A 18 -31.44 -1.06 26.72
CA THR A 18 -32.31 -2.05 26.05
C THR A 18 -31.92 -2.27 24.59
N GLN A 19 -31.43 -1.25 23.88
CA GLN A 19 -30.77 -1.45 22.57
C GLN A 19 -29.41 -2.18 22.70
N LEU A 20 -28.66 -1.95 23.77
CA LEU A 20 -27.41 -2.66 24.11
C LEU A 20 -27.67 -4.06 24.66
N GLY A 21 -28.87 -4.35 25.18
CA GLY A 21 -29.31 -5.66 25.67
C GLY A 21 -29.89 -6.57 24.57
N GLY A 22 -30.23 -6.01 23.40
CA GLY A 22 -30.57 -6.76 22.20
C GLY A 22 -29.29 -7.17 21.47
N GLY A 23 -28.99 -8.47 21.41
CA GLY A 23 -27.73 -9.02 20.87
C GLY A 23 -27.34 -8.58 19.44
N THR A 24 -28.23 -7.93 18.69
CA THR A 24 -27.99 -7.41 17.35
C THR A 24 -27.11 -6.16 17.29
N ALA A 25 -27.15 -5.28 18.31
CA ALA A 25 -26.31 -4.07 18.33
C ALA A 25 -24.82 -4.41 18.52
N TRP A 26 -24.53 -5.37 19.39
CA TRP A 26 -23.17 -5.90 19.58
C TRP A 26 -22.65 -6.60 18.33
N THR A 27 -23.49 -7.33 17.60
CA THR A 27 -23.08 -7.95 16.33
C THR A 27 -22.76 -6.90 15.27
N CYS A 28 -23.54 -5.82 15.15
CA CYS A 28 -23.25 -4.74 14.20
C CYS A 28 -21.93 -4.03 14.52
N LEU A 29 -21.67 -3.72 15.80
CA LEU A 29 -20.41 -3.12 16.24
C LEU A 29 -19.22 -4.06 16.01
N ALA A 30 -19.38 -5.35 16.27
CA ALA A 30 -18.35 -6.35 16.00
C ALA A 30 -18.04 -6.46 14.50
N ILE A 31 -19.07 -6.46 13.63
CA ILE A 31 -18.88 -6.49 12.17
C ILE A 31 -18.13 -5.24 11.68
N LEU A 32 -18.49 -4.05 12.16
CA LEU A 32 -17.80 -2.81 11.80
C LEU A 32 -16.35 -2.80 12.30
N ALA A 33 -16.09 -3.31 13.51
CA ALA A 33 -14.74 -3.43 14.04
C ALA A 33 -13.87 -4.37 13.19
N VAL A 34 -14.41 -5.54 12.81
CA VAL A 34 -13.72 -6.50 11.93
C VAL A 34 -13.50 -5.90 10.54
N ALA A 35 -14.51 -5.23 9.96
CA ALA A 35 -14.37 -4.57 8.67
C ALA A 35 -13.29 -3.48 8.70
N GLY A 36 -13.26 -2.66 9.76
CA GLY A 36 -12.22 -1.65 9.98
C GLY A 36 -10.82 -2.26 10.06
N LEU A 37 -10.67 -3.37 10.80
CA LEU A 37 -9.41 -4.09 10.91
C LEU A 37 -8.95 -4.64 9.55
N LEU A 38 -9.86 -5.21 8.76
CA LEU A 38 -9.56 -5.73 7.43
C LEU A 38 -9.13 -4.62 6.45
N ILE A 39 -9.80 -3.47 6.51
CA ILE A 39 -9.43 -2.30 5.69
C ILE A 39 -8.05 -1.79 6.09
N ALA A 40 -7.76 -1.69 7.40
CA ALA A 40 -6.46 -1.30 7.90
C ALA A 40 -5.37 -2.28 7.42
N ALA A 41 -5.59 -3.59 7.56
CA ALA A 41 -4.67 -4.61 7.08
C ALA A 41 -4.46 -4.55 5.55
N ALA A 42 -5.53 -4.37 4.77
CA ALA A 42 -5.41 -4.22 3.32
C ALA A 42 -4.60 -2.97 2.94
N SER A 43 -4.75 -1.88 3.69
CA SER A 43 -4.02 -0.64 3.45
C SER A 43 -2.52 -0.78 3.73
N THR A 44 -2.14 -1.48 4.81
CA THR A 44 -0.74 -1.73 5.14
C THR A 44 -0.08 -2.63 4.12
N VAL A 45 -0.76 -3.69 3.66
CA VAL A 45 -0.27 -4.56 2.59
C VAL A 45 -0.07 -3.78 1.29
N ARG A 46 -1.00 -2.89 0.90
CA ARG A 46 -0.83 -2.03 -0.27
C ARG A 46 0.38 -1.11 -0.13
N LEU A 47 0.61 -0.55 1.06
CA LEU A 47 1.77 0.30 1.34
C LEU A 47 3.07 -0.49 1.22
N VAL A 48 3.14 -1.68 1.83
CA VAL A 48 4.30 -2.58 1.76
C VAL A 48 4.57 -3.01 0.32
N MET A 49 3.55 -3.38 -0.46
CA MET A 49 3.74 -3.70 -1.87
C MET A 49 4.25 -2.48 -2.65
N ALA A 50 3.78 -1.27 -2.34
CA ALA A 50 4.25 -0.05 -2.99
C ALA A 50 5.72 0.25 -2.63
N THR A 51 6.13 0.04 -1.38
CA THR A 51 7.52 0.23 -0.95
C THR A 51 8.44 -0.81 -1.59
N ILE A 52 8.05 -2.09 -1.61
CA ILE A 52 8.80 -3.16 -2.29
C ILE A 52 8.97 -2.83 -3.78
N ARG A 53 7.88 -2.44 -4.48
CA ARG A 53 7.96 -2.06 -5.89
C ARG A 53 8.88 -0.88 -6.13
N ARG A 54 8.92 0.11 -5.23
CA ARG A 54 9.86 1.24 -5.30
C ARG A 54 11.29 0.79 -5.07
N TYR A 55 11.51 -0.07 -4.07
CA TYR A 55 12.82 -0.63 -3.77
C TYR A 55 13.37 -1.45 -4.94
N GLU A 56 12.57 -2.35 -5.51
CA GLU A 56 12.94 -3.13 -6.68
C GLU A 56 13.25 -2.25 -7.89
N ARG A 57 12.43 -1.22 -8.17
CA ARG A 57 12.71 -0.26 -9.25
C ARG A 57 14.06 0.44 -9.06
N GLY A 58 14.34 0.91 -7.84
CA GLY A 58 15.62 1.55 -7.51
C GLY A 58 16.80 0.58 -7.62
N ARG A 59 16.66 -0.63 -7.09
CA ARG A 59 17.66 -1.69 -7.16
C ARG A 59 17.98 -2.07 -8.60
N SER A 60 16.96 -2.33 -9.43
CA SER A 60 17.18 -2.67 -10.84
C SER A 60 17.84 -1.53 -11.61
N ALA A 61 17.45 -0.28 -11.35
CA ALA A 61 18.09 0.87 -11.99
C ALA A 61 19.57 0.99 -11.61
N ARG A 62 19.89 0.80 -10.32
CA ARG A 62 21.28 0.83 -9.83
C ARG A 62 22.13 -0.29 -10.44
N ILE A 63 21.61 -1.52 -10.51
CA ILE A 63 22.31 -2.64 -11.15
C ILE A 63 22.60 -2.31 -12.63
N MET A 64 21.61 -1.76 -13.33
CA MET A 64 21.75 -1.42 -14.74
C MET A 64 22.73 -0.26 -14.97
N GLN A 65 22.79 0.71 -14.07
CA GLN A 65 23.79 1.79 -14.07
C GLN A 65 25.20 1.26 -13.84
N MET A 66 25.39 0.31 -12.92
CA MET A 66 26.71 -0.31 -12.71
C MET A 66 27.18 -1.08 -13.95
N ARG A 67 26.26 -1.66 -14.73
CA ARG A 67 26.60 -2.34 -16.00
C ARG A 67 26.97 -1.39 -17.13
N HIS A 68 26.45 -0.15 -17.12
CA HIS A 68 26.64 0.83 -18.21
C HIS A 68 27.01 2.20 -17.66
N PRO A 69 28.24 2.39 -17.14
CA PRO A 69 28.65 3.64 -16.49
C PRO A 69 28.68 4.85 -17.45
N HIS A 70 28.92 4.60 -18.74
CA HIS A 70 28.96 5.62 -19.79
C HIS A 70 27.58 5.95 -20.37
N CYS A 71 26.52 5.26 -19.95
CA CYS A 71 25.16 5.50 -20.45
C CYS A 71 24.26 6.09 -19.36
N HIS A 72 23.35 6.97 -19.76
CA HIS A 72 22.17 7.29 -18.98
C HIS A 72 21.16 6.16 -19.09
N VAL A 73 20.83 5.56 -17.94
CA VAL A 73 19.88 4.47 -17.86
C VAL A 73 18.52 4.99 -17.40
N LYS A 74 17.46 4.72 -18.16
CA LYS A 74 16.07 5.04 -17.78
C LYS A 74 15.18 3.81 -17.95
N ARG A 75 14.32 3.54 -16.96
CA ARG A 75 13.30 2.49 -17.08
C ARG A 75 12.03 3.09 -17.68
N LEU A 76 11.53 2.49 -18.75
CA LEU A 76 10.30 2.88 -19.41
C LEU A 76 9.07 2.26 -18.70
N ALA A 77 7.91 2.88 -18.88
CA ALA A 77 6.65 2.41 -18.30
C ALA A 77 6.24 1.01 -18.82
N ASN A 78 6.65 0.68 -20.04
CA ASN A 78 6.43 -0.62 -20.68
C ASN A 78 7.33 -1.75 -20.15
N GLY A 79 8.19 -1.46 -19.16
CA GLY A 79 9.12 -2.41 -18.55
C GLY A 79 10.47 -2.56 -19.27
N GLN A 80 10.68 -1.91 -20.42
CA GLN A 80 11.97 -1.89 -21.12
C GLN A 80 12.94 -0.89 -20.49
N TRP A 81 14.22 -1.07 -20.79
CA TRP A 81 15.26 -0.11 -20.47
C TRP A 81 15.55 0.77 -21.68
N LEU A 82 15.96 2.00 -21.40
CA LEU A 82 16.47 2.95 -22.37
C LEU A 82 17.87 3.32 -21.92
N LEU A 83 18.85 3.06 -22.78
CA LEU A 83 20.25 3.42 -22.60
C LEU A 83 20.52 4.57 -23.56
N ILE A 84 21.01 5.69 -23.04
CA ILE A 84 21.42 6.83 -23.86
C ILE A 84 22.90 7.02 -23.61
N ASP A 85 23.74 6.89 -24.64
CA ASP A 85 25.17 7.16 -24.50
C ASP A 85 25.40 8.63 -24.09
N LYS A 86 26.26 8.87 -23.10
CA LYS A 86 26.56 10.22 -22.61
C LYS A 86 27.34 11.03 -23.62
N ASP A 87 28.19 10.38 -24.40
CA ASP A 87 29.14 11.06 -25.27
C ASP A 87 28.52 11.35 -26.64
N THR A 88 27.77 10.40 -27.19
CA THR A 88 27.18 10.52 -28.53
C THR A 88 25.67 10.85 -28.52
N GLY A 89 25.00 10.71 -27.37
CA GLY A 89 23.55 10.85 -27.28
C GLY A 89 22.78 9.73 -28.00
N THR A 90 23.47 8.68 -28.46
CA THR A 90 22.82 7.57 -29.19
C THR A 90 21.90 6.80 -28.26
N VAL A 91 20.72 6.46 -28.79
CA VAL A 91 19.68 5.78 -28.04
C VAL A 91 19.70 4.29 -28.37
N TYR A 92 19.89 3.47 -27.35
CA TYR A 92 19.88 2.02 -27.44
C TYR A 92 18.79 1.43 -26.52
N ILE A 93 17.96 0.55 -27.09
CA ILE A 93 16.94 -0.20 -26.35
C ILE A 93 17.41 -1.66 -26.31
N PRO A 94 17.86 -2.16 -25.14
CA PRO A 94 18.33 -3.53 -25.04
C PRO A 94 17.16 -4.50 -25.25
N PRO A 95 17.42 -5.68 -25.84
CA PRO A 95 16.43 -6.73 -25.98
C PRO A 95 15.89 -7.15 -24.61
N ARG A 96 14.64 -7.59 -24.57
CA ARG A 96 14.03 -8.08 -23.33
C ARG A 96 14.78 -9.34 -22.89
N LEU A 97 15.44 -9.28 -21.74
CA LEU A 97 16.05 -10.44 -21.11
C LEU A 97 14.94 -11.45 -20.78
N SER A 98 14.92 -12.60 -21.47
CA SER A 98 13.93 -13.67 -21.30
C SER A 98 14.03 -14.37 -19.95
N HIS A 99 15.13 -14.16 -19.24
CA HIS A 99 15.44 -14.74 -17.94
C HIS A 99 15.97 -13.60 -17.04
N PRO A 100 15.55 -13.53 -15.77
CA PRO A 100 16.26 -12.69 -14.81
C PRO A 100 17.74 -13.09 -14.84
N PRO A 101 18.70 -12.16 -14.68
CA PRO A 101 20.10 -12.54 -14.57
C PRO A 101 20.25 -13.39 -13.30
N ILE A 102 20.19 -14.69 -13.52
CA ILE A 102 20.42 -15.76 -12.55
C ILE A 102 21.90 -15.61 -12.20
N ASN A 103 22.17 -14.91 -11.09
CA ASN A 103 23.28 -15.22 -10.18
C ASN A 103 24.67 -14.63 -10.47
N GLU A 104 24.89 -13.71 -11.40
CA GLU A 104 26.27 -13.24 -11.68
C GLU A 104 26.84 -12.19 -10.70
N TRP A 105 26.26 -12.03 -9.51
CA TRP A 105 26.68 -10.98 -8.54
C TRP A 105 26.56 -11.41 -7.07
N ILE A 106 26.67 -12.72 -6.80
CA ILE A 106 27.13 -13.22 -5.50
C ILE A 106 28.60 -13.63 -5.67
#